data_AF-A0ABD2DQG3-F1
#
_entry.id   AF-A0ABD2DQG3-F1
#
_cell.length_a   1.000
_cell.length_b   1.000
_cell.length_c   1.000
_cell.angle_alpha   90.00
_cell.angle_beta   90.00
_cell.angle_gamma   90.00
#
_symmetry.space_group_name_H-M   'P 1'
#
loop_
_entity.id
_entity.type
_entity.pdbx_description
1 polymer ?
#
loop_
_entity_poly.entity_id
_entity_poly.type
_entity_poly.pdbx_seq_one_letter_code
_entity_poly.pdbx_strand_id
1 'polypeptide(L)'
;VDQAFVTLATNDIYCQGALVLGQSLRSHRLTRKLVVLITPQVSSLLRVILSKVFDEVIEVNLIDSEDYIHLAFLKRPELGVTLSKLHCWTLTSYSKCVFLDADTLVDLAISVSKISIEEKVKELSPEQERRNWEEGHIDYMGKDAFARIQEKLDRFLQ
;
A
#
# COMPACT_ATOMS: atom_id res chain seq x y z
N VAL A 1 14.12 13.36 0.15
CA VAL A 1 13.88 11.96 -0.22
C VAL A 1 12.41 11.83 -0.50
N ASP A 2 12.05 11.55 -1.75
CA ASP A 2 10.69 11.49 -2.30
C ASP A 2 10.18 10.03 -2.42
N GLN A 3 10.83 9.09 -1.72
CA GLN A 3 10.51 7.67 -1.74
C GLN A 3 10.23 7.14 -0.33
N ALA A 4 9.29 6.21 -0.21
CA ALA A 4 8.90 5.61 1.07
C ALA A 4 8.67 4.11 1.00
N PHE A 5 8.86 3.44 2.15
CA PHE A 5 8.22 2.16 2.43
C PHE A 5 6.91 2.42 3.15
N VAL A 6 5.85 1.77 2.70
CA VAL A 6 4.49 1.99 3.18
C VAL A 6 3.92 0.67 3.69
N THR A 7 3.23 0.68 4.81
CA THR A 7 2.42 -0.44 5.28
C THR A 7 1.03 0.03 5.72
N LEU A 8 0.10 -0.89 5.90
CA LEU A 8 -1.26 -0.62 6.37
C LEU A 8 -1.56 -1.44 7.62
N ALA A 9 -2.01 -0.79 8.68
CA ALA A 9 -2.53 -1.44 9.88
C ALA A 9 -3.98 -1.03 10.10
N THR A 10 -4.90 -1.97 9.84
CA THR A 10 -6.34 -1.70 9.94
C THR A 10 -6.89 -1.88 11.36
N ASN A 11 -6.13 -2.42 12.31
CA ASN A 11 -6.55 -2.54 13.70
C ASN A 11 -5.32 -2.76 14.60
N ASP A 12 -5.56 -2.82 15.91
CA ASP A 12 -4.52 -2.98 16.92
C ASP A 12 -3.69 -4.26 16.77
N ILE A 13 -4.27 -5.35 16.24
CA ILE A 13 -3.56 -6.60 15.98
C ILE A 13 -2.58 -6.43 14.81
N TYR A 14 -3.03 -5.83 13.70
CA TYR A 14 -2.15 -5.54 12.56
C TYR A 14 -1.07 -4.49 12.89
N CYS A 15 -1.30 -3.62 13.86
CA CYS A 15 -0.26 -2.70 14.34
C CYS A 15 0.93 -3.45 14.94
N GLN A 16 0.73 -4.62 15.54
CA GLN A 16 1.84 -5.43 16.07
C GLN A 16 2.76 -5.88 14.92
N GLY A 17 2.18 -6.38 13.83
CA GLY A 17 2.91 -6.72 12.61
C GLY A 17 3.62 -5.52 12.00
N ALA A 18 2.93 -4.40 11.87
CA ALA A 18 3.52 -3.16 11.37
C ALA A 18 4.71 -2.67 12.23
N LEU A 19 4.65 -2.82 13.55
CA LEU A 19 5.76 -2.48 14.44
C LEU A 19 6.97 -3.40 14.23
N VAL A 20 6.76 -4.71 14.07
CA VAL A 20 7.82 -5.66 13.76
C VAL A 20 8.46 -5.34 12.41
N LEU A 21 7.64 -5.12 11.38
CA LEU A 21 8.09 -4.70 10.06
C LEU A 21 8.90 -3.40 10.13
N GLY A 22 8.36 -2.35 10.74
CA GLY A 22 9.03 -1.06 10.90
C GLY A 22 10.37 -1.17 11.62
N GLN A 23 10.46 -1.96 12.69
CA GLN A 23 11.72 -2.19 13.41
C GLN A 23 12.73 -2.98 12.58
N SER A 24 12.30 -4.01 11.85
CA SER A 24 13.18 -4.74 10.93
C SER A 24 13.77 -3.80 9.88
N LEU A 25 12.96 -2.92 9.29
CA LEU A 25 13.38 -1.93 8.32
C LEU A 25 14.37 -0.90 8.93
N ARG A 26 14.11 -0.39 10.14
CA ARG A 26 15.01 0.55 10.84
C ARG A 26 16.37 -0.05 11.16
N SER A 27 16.40 -1.32 11.54
CA SER A 27 17.64 -2.04 11.88
C SER A 27 18.63 -2.11 10.72
N HIS A 28 18.15 -1.96 9.47
CA HIS A 28 18.95 -1.99 8.25
C HIS A 28 19.41 -0.60 7.74
N ARG A 29 19.31 0.45 8.57
CA ARG A 29 19.77 1.83 8.24
C ARG A 29 19.23 2.35 6.89
N LEU A 30 17.94 2.17 6.66
CA LEU A 30 17.31 2.69 5.46
C LEU A 30 17.40 4.23 5.42
N THR A 31 17.68 4.76 4.22
CA THR A 31 17.72 6.19 3.93
C THR A 31 16.37 6.77 3.51
N ARG A 32 15.36 5.90 3.37
CA ARG A 32 14.01 6.20 2.85
C ARG A 32 13.02 6.33 4.01
N LYS A 33 11.96 7.12 3.82
CA LYS A 33 10.92 7.31 4.83
C LYS A 33 10.13 6.01 5.07
N LEU A 34 9.68 5.82 6.30
CA LEU A 34 8.73 4.78 6.69
C LEU A 34 7.38 5.41 6.98
N VAL A 35 6.35 4.95 6.29
CA VAL A 35 4.97 5.43 6.42
C VAL A 35 4.08 4.26 6.84
N VAL A 36 3.20 4.50 7.80
CA VAL A 36 2.11 3.57 8.13
C VAL A 36 0.77 4.25 7.91
N LEU A 37 -0.07 3.60 7.13
CA LEU A 37 -1.48 3.94 7.00
C LEU A 37 -2.25 3.24 8.11
N ILE A 38 -3.13 3.95 8.80
CA ILE A 38 -3.96 3.39 9.87
C ILE A 38 -5.42 3.77 9.67
N THR A 39 -6.32 2.96 10.19
CA THR A 39 -7.76 3.26 10.18
C THR A 39 -8.22 3.87 11.50
N PRO A 40 -9.40 4.52 11.55
CA PRO A 40 -9.91 5.15 12.77
C PRO A 40 -9.98 4.21 13.98
N GLN A 41 -10.21 2.91 13.76
CA GLN A 41 -10.33 1.89 14.81
C GLN A 41 -9.01 1.54 15.52
N VAL A 42 -7.86 2.02 15.04
CA VAL A 42 -6.58 1.86 15.75
C VAL A 42 -6.55 2.74 17.00
N SER A 43 -6.24 2.14 18.14
CA SER A 43 -6.24 2.82 19.43
C SER A 43 -5.23 3.97 19.52
N SER A 44 -5.57 4.99 20.32
CA SER A 44 -4.70 6.15 20.58
C SER A 44 -3.33 5.74 21.13
N LEU A 45 -3.29 4.71 21.97
CA LEU A 45 -2.05 4.13 22.48
C LEU A 45 -1.15 3.65 21.33
N LEU A 46 -1.68 2.85 20.41
CA LEU A 46 -0.87 2.31 19.32
C LEU A 46 -0.46 3.36 18.30
N ARG A 47 -1.27 4.40 18.07
CA ARG A 47 -0.86 5.56 17.26
C ARG A 47 0.42 6.21 17.80
N VAL A 48 0.49 6.39 19.12
CA VAL A 48 1.69 6.92 19.80
C VAL A 48 2.88 5.96 19.72
N ILE A 49 2.65 4.65 19.74
CA ILE A 49 3.74 3.67 19.60
C ILE A 49 4.24 3.64 18.16
N LEU A 50 3.35 3.63 17.17
CA LEU A 50 3.67 3.67 15.75
C LEU A 50 4.49 4.91 15.38
N SER A 51 4.15 6.08 15.93
CA SER A 51 4.88 7.34 15.67
C SER A 51 6.31 7.35 16.22
N LYS A 52 6.71 6.36 17.03
CA LYS A 52 8.09 6.18 17.47
C LYS A 52 8.93 5.36 16.48
N VAL A 53 8.28 4.65 15.56
CA VAL A 53 8.93 3.73 14.60
C VAL A 53 8.85 4.28 13.19
N PHE A 54 7.67 4.76 12.79
CA PHE A 54 7.40 5.32 11.47
C PHE A 54 7.65 6.83 11.45
N ASP A 55 8.12 7.35 10.33
CA ASP A 55 8.31 8.79 10.12
C ASP A 55 6.95 9.49 9.98
N GLU A 56 5.97 8.81 9.36
CA GLU A 56 4.61 9.32 9.17
C GLU A 56 3.58 8.24 9.54
N VAL A 57 2.58 8.66 10.33
CA VAL A 57 1.40 7.85 10.68
C VAL A 57 0.19 8.58 10.09
N ILE A 58 -0.38 8.01 9.04
CA ILE A 58 -1.45 8.66 8.26
C ILE A 58 -2.74 7.91 8.53
N GLU A 59 -3.72 8.60 9.12
CA GLU A 59 -5.07 8.06 9.21
C GLU A 59 -5.73 8.11 7.83
N VAL A 60 -6.24 6.96 7.41
CA VAL A 60 -7.03 6.78 6.20
C VAL A 60 -8.38 6.22 6.62
N ASN A 61 -9.44 6.84 6.14
CA ASN A 61 -10.76 6.23 6.27
C ASN A 61 -10.74 4.95 5.43
N LEU A 62 -11.20 3.84 6.02
CA LEU A 62 -11.70 2.72 5.22
C LEU A 62 -12.65 3.35 4.21
N ILE A 63 -12.55 2.98 2.92
CA ILE A 63 -13.36 3.57 1.85
C ILE A 63 -14.78 3.78 2.37
N ASP A 64 -15.21 5.05 2.34
CA ASP A 64 -16.26 5.58 3.18
C ASP A 64 -17.56 4.79 3.01
N SER A 65 -18.36 4.78 4.05
CA SER A 65 -19.48 3.85 4.26
C SER A 65 -20.64 3.99 3.24
N GLU A 66 -20.52 4.85 2.22
CA GLU A 66 -21.38 4.86 1.02
C GLU A 66 -20.94 3.81 -0.02
N ASP A 67 -19.63 3.52 -0.13
CA ASP A 67 -19.11 2.43 -0.97
C ASP A 67 -19.34 1.05 -0.35
N TYR A 68 -19.55 0.96 0.97
CA TYR A 68 -19.95 -0.31 1.60
C TYR A 68 -21.34 -0.77 1.13
N ILE A 69 -22.25 0.17 0.85
CA ILE A 69 -23.55 -0.09 0.24
C ILE A 69 -23.36 -0.54 -1.22
N HIS A 70 -22.41 0.05 -1.94
CA HIS A 70 -22.06 -0.33 -3.32
C HIS A 70 -21.32 -1.68 -3.42
N LEU A 71 -20.46 -2.00 -2.45
CA LEU A 71 -19.77 -3.28 -2.29
C LEU A 71 -20.70 -4.40 -1.83
N ALA A 72 -21.67 -4.07 -0.97
CA ALA A 72 -22.78 -4.95 -0.66
C ALA A 72 -23.64 -5.22 -1.91
N PHE A 73 -23.80 -4.23 -2.81
CA PHE A 73 -24.39 -4.39 -4.14
C PHE A 73 -23.57 -5.31 -5.05
N LEU A 74 -22.23 -5.21 -5.01
CA LEU A 74 -21.29 -6.15 -5.64
C LEU A 74 -21.22 -7.52 -4.94
N LYS A 75 -21.97 -7.72 -3.85
CA LYS A 75 -21.98 -8.92 -2.98
C LYS A 75 -20.60 -9.31 -2.42
N ARG A 76 -19.69 -8.36 -2.26
CA ARG A 76 -18.30 -8.64 -1.81
C ARG A 76 -17.83 -7.71 -0.67
N PRO A 77 -18.46 -7.78 0.52
CA PRO A 77 -18.08 -6.98 1.68
C PRO A 77 -16.66 -7.27 2.20
N GLU A 78 -16.09 -8.43 1.87
CA GLU A 78 -14.72 -8.82 2.24
C GLU A 78 -13.63 -7.95 1.61
N LEU A 79 -13.94 -7.20 0.54
CA LEU A 79 -12.99 -6.37 -0.19
C LEU A 79 -12.64 -5.05 0.53
N GLY A 80 -13.30 -4.69 1.64
CA GLY A 80 -13.05 -3.41 2.33
C GLY A 80 -11.59 -3.23 2.77
N VAL A 81 -10.93 -4.31 3.19
CA VAL A 81 -9.49 -4.30 3.53
C VAL A 81 -8.63 -4.15 2.28
N THR A 82 -8.96 -4.86 1.20
CA THR A 82 -8.26 -4.78 -0.11
C THR A 82 -8.31 -3.38 -0.69
N LEU A 83 -9.48 -2.74 -0.61
CA LEU A 83 -9.68 -1.38 -1.09
C LEU A 83 -8.94 -0.34 -0.24
N SER A 84 -8.84 -0.58 1.06
CA SER A 84 -8.07 0.28 1.96
C SER A 84 -6.56 0.20 1.68
N LYS A 85 -6.05 -0.90 1.10
CA LYS A 85 -4.67 -0.96 0.60
C LYS A 85 -4.43 0.02 -0.55
N LEU A 86 -5.44 0.31 -1.38
CA LEU A 86 -5.31 1.28 -2.49
C LEU A 86 -5.09 2.72 -2.01
N HIS A 87 -5.40 3.02 -0.75
CA HIS A 87 -5.16 4.33 -0.17
C HIS A 87 -3.66 4.72 -0.20
N CYS A 88 -2.74 3.74 -0.29
CA CYS A 88 -1.33 4.04 -0.49
C CYS A 88 -1.02 4.78 -1.81
N TRP A 89 -1.89 4.71 -2.82
CA TRP A 89 -1.75 5.49 -4.07
C TRP A 89 -2.16 6.96 -3.92
N THR A 90 -2.82 7.35 -2.83
CA THR A 90 -3.11 8.76 -2.53
C THR A 90 -1.88 9.52 -2.01
N LEU A 91 -0.79 8.81 -1.70
CA LEU A 91 0.47 9.35 -1.20
C LEU A 91 1.29 10.06 -2.30
N THR A 92 0.66 11.04 -2.96
CA THR A 92 1.19 11.79 -4.11
C THR A 92 2.38 12.69 -3.79
N SER A 93 2.67 12.91 -2.51
CA SER A 93 3.91 13.56 -2.05
C SER A 93 5.16 12.71 -2.28
N TYR A 94 4.99 11.43 -2.63
CA TYR A 94 6.06 10.51 -2.94
C TYR A 94 6.06 10.17 -4.43
N SER A 95 7.23 10.22 -5.06
CA SER A 95 7.40 9.77 -6.45
C SER A 95 7.36 8.25 -6.55
N LYS A 96 7.64 7.54 -5.44
CA LYS A 96 7.69 6.08 -5.42
C LYS A 96 7.49 5.51 -4.03
N CYS A 97 6.64 4.50 -3.93
CA CYS A 97 6.39 3.76 -2.70
C CYS A 97 6.63 2.27 -2.92
N VAL A 98 7.20 1.61 -1.92
CA VAL A 98 7.20 0.14 -1.81
C VAL A 98 6.22 -0.23 -0.72
N PHE A 99 5.09 -0.81 -1.10
CA PHE A 99 4.10 -1.27 -0.14
C PHE A 99 4.47 -2.66 0.37
N LEU A 100 4.45 -2.84 1.69
CA LEU A 100 4.71 -4.10 2.37
C LEU A 100 3.57 -4.36 3.35
N ASP A 101 2.94 -5.53 3.27
CA ASP A 101 1.87 -5.90 4.21
C ASP A 101 2.42 -6.04 5.63
N ALA A 102 1.57 -5.78 6.63
CA ALA A 102 1.99 -5.77 8.04
C ALA A 102 2.41 -7.16 8.56
N ASP A 103 2.04 -8.23 7.86
CA ASP A 103 2.46 -9.62 8.11
C ASP A 103 3.72 -10.02 7.33
N THR A 104 4.33 -9.08 6.60
CA THR A 104 5.61 -9.29 5.93
C THR A 104 6.75 -9.11 6.94
N LEU A 105 7.64 -10.10 7.00
CA LEU A 105 8.89 -10.00 7.74
C LEU A 105 10.04 -9.83 6.75
N VAL A 106 10.76 -8.72 6.85
CA VAL A 106 11.95 -8.49 6.03
C VAL A 106 13.12 -9.21 6.69
N ASP A 107 13.41 -10.42 6.19
CA ASP A 107 14.51 -11.24 6.69
C ASP A 107 15.86 -10.80 6.09
N LEU A 108 16.94 -10.96 6.86
CA LEU A 108 18.30 -10.45 6.59
C LEU A 108 18.87 -10.83 5.19
N ALA A 109 18.31 -11.83 4.52
CA ALA A 109 18.83 -12.38 3.26
C ALA A 109 18.42 -11.56 2.02
N ILE A 110 17.39 -10.72 2.10
CA ILE A 110 17.00 -9.87 0.98
C ILE A 110 17.74 -8.54 1.14
N SER A 111 18.88 -8.41 0.46
CA SER A 111 19.54 -7.13 0.25
C SER A 111 18.52 -6.11 -0.27
N VAL A 112 18.01 -5.25 0.61
CA VAL A 112 17.11 -4.13 0.26
C VAL A 112 17.77 -3.20 -0.78
N SER A 113 19.10 -3.24 -0.85
CA SER A 113 19.93 -2.62 -1.89
C SER A 113 19.68 -3.16 -3.31
N LYS A 114 19.06 -4.34 -3.49
CA LYS A 114 18.66 -4.90 -4.79
C LYS A 114 17.25 -4.52 -5.22
N ILE A 115 16.46 -3.85 -4.37
CA ILE A 115 15.20 -3.22 -4.81
C ILE A 115 15.59 -1.95 -5.57
N SER A 116 16.07 -2.16 -6.78
CA SER A 116 16.32 -1.13 -7.79
C SER A 116 15.09 -1.05 -8.67
N ILE A 117 14.48 0.13 -8.72
CA ILE A 117 13.37 0.39 -9.62
C ILE A 117 13.93 0.97 -10.90
N GLU A 118 14.14 0.12 -11.90
CA GLU A 118 14.49 0.55 -13.25
C GLU A 118 13.24 0.56 -14.15
N GLU A 119 13.02 1.68 -14.83
CA GLU A 119 11.95 1.84 -15.82
C GLU A 119 12.44 1.44 -17.20
N LYS A 120 11.72 0.52 -17.86
CA LYS A 120 11.76 0.36 -19.30
C LYS A 120 10.33 0.34 -19.84
N VAL A 121 9.90 1.45 -20.40
CA VAL A 121 8.61 1.58 -21.07
C VAL A 121 8.71 0.97 -22.47
N LYS A 122 7.89 -0.06 -22.74
CA LYS A 122 7.66 -0.62 -24.07
C LYS A 122 6.18 -0.98 -24.17
N GLU A 123 5.50 -0.58 -25.23
CA GLU A 123 4.09 -0.95 -25.45
C GLU A 123 3.97 -2.48 -25.65
N LEU A 124 3.09 -3.12 -24.89
CA LEU A 124 2.95 -4.57 -24.77
C LEU A 124 1.59 -5.05 -25.30
N SER A 125 1.53 -6.32 -25.70
CA SER A 125 0.27 -6.95 -26.09
C SER A 125 -0.62 -7.21 -24.85
N PRO A 126 -1.96 -7.35 -25.00
CA PRO A 126 -2.87 -7.60 -23.89
C PRO A 126 -2.55 -8.88 -23.08
N GLU A 127 -1.99 -9.90 -23.74
CA GLU A 127 -1.58 -11.15 -23.09
C GLU A 127 -0.30 -10.96 -22.26
N GLN A 128 0.65 -10.16 -22.78
CA GLN A 128 1.83 -9.78 -22.02
C GLN A 128 1.47 -8.89 -20.83
N GLU A 129 0.53 -7.96 -20.98
CA GLU A 129 0.07 -7.12 -19.87
C GLU A 129 -0.52 -7.96 -18.74
N ARG A 130 -1.37 -8.95 -19.07
CA ARG A 130 -1.92 -9.86 -18.08
C ARG A 130 -0.87 -10.71 -17.38
N ARG A 131 0.11 -11.24 -18.13
CA ARG A 131 1.25 -11.96 -17.54
C ARG A 131 2.08 -11.07 -16.63
N ASN A 132 2.35 -9.84 -17.05
CA ASN A 132 3.07 -8.88 -16.24
C ASN A 132 2.31 -8.56 -14.95
N TRP A 133 0.98 -8.47 -15.00
CA TRP A 133 0.15 -8.35 -13.80
C TRP A 133 0.28 -9.57 -12.87
N GLU A 134 0.26 -10.78 -13.41
CA GLU A 134 0.40 -12.03 -12.66
C GLU A 134 1.81 -12.23 -12.08
N GLU A 135 2.85 -11.71 -12.75
CA GLU A 135 4.26 -11.76 -12.34
C GLU A 135 4.69 -10.54 -11.48
N GLY A 136 3.81 -9.56 -11.26
CA GLY A 136 4.07 -8.37 -10.45
C GLY A 136 4.78 -7.21 -11.15
N HIS A 137 4.93 -7.28 -12.48
CA HIS A 137 5.53 -6.26 -13.36
C HIS A 137 4.49 -5.21 -13.86
N ILE A 138 3.74 -4.63 -12.92
CA ILE A 138 2.61 -3.73 -13.22
C ILE A 138 3.08 -2.29 -13.52
N ASP A 139 2.46 -1.62 -14.50
CA ASP A 139 2.76 -0.23 -14.88
C ASP A 139 1.98 0.79 -14.02
N TYR A 140 2.42 0.93 -12.77
CA TYR A 140 1.75 1.78 -11.78
C TYR A 140 1.74 3.29 -12.10
N MET A 141 2.54 3.76 -13.07
CA MET A 141 2.65 5.20 -13.41
C MET A 141 2.04 5.53 -14.77
N GLY A 142 1.69 4.54 -15.58
CA GLY A 142 1.09 4.72 -16.90
C GLY A 142 -0.29 4.09 -17.00
N LYS A 143 -0.37 2.95 -17.69
CA LYS A 143 -1.64 2.33 -18.07
C LYS A 143 -2.43 1.77 -16.89
N ASP A 144 -1.71 1.28 -15.88
CA ASP A 144 -2.25 0.69 -14.65
C ASP A 144 -2.18 1.66 -13.47
N ALA A 145 -2.00 2.95 -13.75
CA ALA A 145 -2.04 3.99 -12.73
C ALA A 145 -3.40 4.00 -12.02
N PHE A 146 -3.35 4.29 -10.70
CA PHE A 146 -4.54 4.30 -9.85
C PHE A 146 -5.68 5.14 -10.43
N ALA A 147 -5.38 6.34 -10.94
CA ALA A 147 -6.40 7.20 -11.55
C ALA A 147 -7.17 6.50 -12.69
N ARG A 148 -6.50 5.65 -13.48
CA ARG A 148 -7.15 4.89 -14.57
C ARG A 148 -7.91 3.66 -14.05
N ILE A 149 -7.41 3.02 -12.99
CA ILE A 149 -8.12 1.92 -12.32
C ILE A 149 -9.40 2.45 -11.68
N GLN A 150 -9.31 3.57 -10.96
CA GLN A 150 -10.43 4.25 -10.35
C GLN A 150 -11.45 4.69 -11.42
N GLU A 151 -11.02 5.35 -12.50
CA GLU A 151 -11.93 5.74 -13.59
C GLU A 151 -12.66 4.54 -14.22
N LYS A 152 -11.97 3.40 -14.40
CA LYS A 152 -12.60 2.16 -14.89
C LYS A 152 -13.61 1.59 -13.89
N LEU A 153 -13.29 1.61 -12.60
CA LEU A 153 -14.20 1.16 -11.55
C LEU A 153 -15.43 2.07 -11.51
N ASP A 154 -15.24 3.39 -11.45
CA ASP A 154 -16.32 4.38 -11.44
C ASP A 154 -17.26 4.21 -12.64
N ARG A 155 -16.71 3.95 -13.83
CA ARG A 155 -17.50 3.68 -15.05
C ARG A 155 -18.27 2.37 -15.00
N PHE A 156 -17.72 1.33 -14.37
CA PHE A 156 -18.41 0.05 -14.20
C PHE A 156 -19.49 0.08 -13.11
N LEU A 157 -19.42 1.06 -12.22
CA LEU A 157 -20.26 1.18 -11.03
C LEU A 157 -21.43 2.17 -11.20
N GLN A 158 -21.57 2.80 -12.38
CA GLN A 158 -22.76 3.53 -12.82
C GLN A 158 -23.81 2.60 -13.41
#